data_AF-A0A1S3WWE7-F1
#
_entry.id   AF-A0A1S3WWE7-F1
#
_cell.length_a   1.000
_cell.length_b   1.000
_cell.length_c   1.000
_cell.angle_alpha   90.00
_cell.angle_beta   90.00
_cell.angle_gamma   90.00
#
_symmetry.space_group_name_H-M   'P 1'
#
loop_
_entity.id
_entity.type
_entity.pdbx_description
1 polymer ?
#
loop_
_entity_poly.entity_id
_entity_poly.type
_entity_poly.pdbx_seq_one_letter_code
_entity_poly.pdbx_strand_id
1 'polypeptide(L)'
;CPAALPPPPVCRGPLGEEKVPGDTWTANCHQCTCMAAGSVDCRPRECPAPPTCGAGEKLVTFSSSDTCCDIGHCVPGMEVLSQCPKKTSCMTFRSVAAYFSDPSKPCVSYSCQQTGLVAVVQDCPKQTWCSEEDRVYDSNKCCYTCKPSCRSSLLNVIVKYNGCKKKVAMARCLGECKRTYRYNYEIFQLENSCLCCQPENYEYRELMLECPDGSLAPYRYRHVTSCSCVDHCQGAATQAATKS
;
A
#
# COMPACT_ATOMS: atom_id res chain seq x y z
N CYS A 1 32.26 -22.17 -37.78
CA CYS A 1 31.70 -21.62 -36.53
C CYS A 1 31.65 -22.73 -35.49
N PRO A 2 32.20 -22.56 -34.28
CA PRO A 2 31.93 -23.51 -33.21
C PRO A 2 30.43 -23.51 -32.92
N ALA A 3 29.85 -24.71 -32.76
CA ALA A 3 28.44 -24.88 -32.44
C ALA A 3 28.11 -24.10 -31.17
N ALA A 4 27.05 -23.29 -31.23
CA ALA A 4 26.54 -22.58 -30.07
C ALA A 4 26.20 -23.62 -28.98
N LEU A 5 26.77 -23.43 -27.79
CA LEU A 5 26.42 -24.22 -26.62
C LEU A 5 24.90 -24.12 -26.39
N PRO A 6 24.21 -25.22 -26.07
CA PRO A 6 22.78 -25.17 -25.78
C PRO A 6 22.53 -24.18 -24.63
N PRO A 7 21.44 -23.39 -24.71
CA PRO A 7 21.10 -22.45 -23.65
C PRO A 7 20.97 -23.19 -22.31
N PRO A 8 21.39 -22.57 -21.20
CA PRO A 8 21.29 -23.19 -19.89
C PRO A 8 19.82 -23.56 -19.60
N PRO A 9 19.58 -24.69 -18.90
CA PRO A 9 18.23 -25.13 -18.62
C PRO A 9 17.53 -24.13 -17.68
N VAL A 10 16.41 -23.58 -18.14
CA VAL A 10 15.59 -22.59 -17.43
C VAL A 10 14.25 -23.21 -17.03
N CYS A 11 13.78 -22.90 -15.81
CA CYS A 11 12.43 -23.26 -15.39
C CYS A 11 11.45 -22.13 -15.78
N ARG A 12 10.15 -22.46 -15.92
CA ARG A 12 9.10 -21.45 -16.13
C ARG A 12 8.21 -21.38 -14.89
N GLY A 13 8.03 -20.16 -14.37
CA GLY A 13 7.12 -19.86 -13.28
C GLY A 13 5.65 -19.86 -13.71
N PRO A 14 4.72 -19.67 -12.76
CA PRO A 14 3.28 -19.81 -12.97
C PRO A 14 2.69 -18.74 -13.91
N LEU A 15 3.38 -17.62 -14.12
CA LEU A 15 3.00 -16.58 -15.08
C LEU A 15 3.85 -16.62 -16.36
N GLY A 16 4.59 -17.72 -16.56
CA GLY A 16 5.45 -17.94 -17.72
C GLY A 16 6.83 -17.27 -17.62
N GLU A 17 7.17 -16.69 -16.47
CA GLU A 17 8.46 -16.04 -16.24
C GLU A 17 9.61 -17.06 -16.17
N GLU A 18 10.78 -16.72 -16.72
CA GLU A 18 11.96 -17.59 -16.61
C GLU A 18 12.54 -17.54 -15.19
N LYS A 19 12.85 -18.71 -14.65
CA LYS A 19 13.43 -18.92 -13.32
C LYS A 19 14.76 -19.65 -13.46
N VAL A 20 15.75 -19.21 -12.67
CA VAL A 20 17.06 -19.84 -12.64
C VAL A 20 17.12 -20.96 -11.59
N PRO A 21 17.99 -21.97 -11.75
CA PRO A 21 18.18 -22.99 -10.73
C PRO A 21 18.48 -22.36 -9.35
N GLY A 22 17.70 -22.73 -8.34
CA GLY A 22 17.72 -22.16 -6.99
C GLY A 22 16.52 -21.25 -6.67
N ASP A 23 15.81 -20.73 -7.68
CA ASP A 23 14.62 -19.90 -7.46
C ASP A 23 13.45 -20.72 -6.89
N THR A 24 12.73 -20.13 -5.93
CA THR A 24 11.52 -20.71 -5.33
C THR A 24 10.29 -19.84 -5.56
N TRP A 25 9.13 -20.45 -5.81
CA TRP A 25 7.85 -19.75 -5.95
C TRP A 25 6.68 -20.58 -5.40
N THR A 26 5.54 -19.92 -5.18
CA THR A 26 4.30 -20.59 -4.77
C THR A 26 3.35 -20.70 -5.95
N ALA A 27 2.85 -21.90 -6.23
CA ALA A 27 1.83 -22.15 -7.25
C ALA A 27 0.85 -23.20 -6.73
N ASN A 28 -0.46 -22.95 -6.83
CA ASN A 28 -1.52 -23.89 -6.43
C ASN A 28 -1.27 -24.56 -5.07
N CYS A 29 -0.93 -23.78 -4.04
CA CYS A 29 -0.65 -24.25 -2.68
C CYS A 29 0.61 -25.13 -2.48
N HIS A 30 1.48 -25.20 -3.50
CA HIS A 30 2.76 -25.87 -3.43
C HIS A 30 3.90 -24.85 -3.48
N GLN A 31 4.96 -25.11 -2.72
CA GLN A 31 6.22 -24.39 -2.82
C GLN A 31 7.12 -25.14 -3.82
N CYS A 32 7.38 -24.49 -4.95
CA CYS A 32 8.15 -25.02 -6.07
C CYS A 32 9.56 -24.44 -6.09
N THR A 33 10.54 -25.25 -6.47
CA THR A 33 11.96 -24.87 -6.58
C THR A 33 12.49 -25.29 -7.95
N CYS A 34 13.19 -24.39 -8.64
CA CYS A 34 13.89 -24.73 -9.88
C CYS A 34 15.19 -25.48 -9.56
N MET A 35 15.33 -26.70 -10.07
CA MET A 35 16.48 -27.57 -9.88
C MET A 35 17.49 -27.43 -11.02
N ALA A 36 18.74 -27.82 -10.76
CA ALA A 36 19.74 -27.94 -11.83
C ALA A 36 19.25 -28.97 -12.87
N ALA A 37 19.34 -28.62 -14.16
CA ALA A 37 18.71 -29.27 -15.32
C ALA A 37 17.29 -28.79 -15.71
N GLY A 38 16.77 -27.73 -15.08
CA GLY A 38 15.51 -27.08 -15.53
C GLY A 38 14.24 -27.83 -15.11
N SER A 39 14.38 -28.80 -14.21
CA SER A 39 13.26 -29.48 -13.57
C SER A 39 12.71 -28.65 -12.40
N VAL A 40 11.43 -28.80 -12.12
CA VAL A 40 10.75 -28.11 -11.02
C VAL A 40 10.37 -29.15 -9.96
N ASP A 41 10.85 -28.97 -8.72
CA ASP A 41 10.41 -29.76 -7.56
C ASP A 41 9.38 -28.95 -6.77
N CYS A 42 8.14 -29.43 -6.71
CA CYS A 42 7.05 -28.80 -5.98
C CYS A 42 6.64 -29.65 -4.79
N ARG A 43 6.69 -29.07 -3.59
CA ARG A 43 6.24 -29.73 -2.36
C ARG A 43 5.02 -29.02 -1.80
N PRO A 44 4.06 -29.76 -1.21
CA PRO A 44 2.96 -29.13 -0.47
C PRO A 44 3.52 -28.16 0.56
N ARG A 45 2.98 -26.96 0.61
CA ARG A 45 3.42 -25.95 1.58
C ARG A 45 3.09 -26.44 2.99
N GLU A 46 4.08 -26.43 3.88
CA GLU A 46 3.82 -26.67 5.31
C GLU A 46 3.02 -25.50 5.88
N CYS A 47 1.85 -25.80 6.42
CA CYS A 47 1.01 -24.81 7.08
C CYS A 47 1.50 -24.56 8.51
N PRO A 48 1.48 -23.32 8.99
CA PRO A 48 1.81 -23.03 10.38
C PRO A 48 0.84 -23.77 11.31
N ALA A 49 1.37 -24.35 12.38
CA ALA A 49 0.55 -25.00 13.39
C ALA A 49 -0.44 -23.98 14.01
N PRO A 50 -1.68 -24.38 14.30
CA PRO A 50 -2.64 -23.50 14.98
C PRO A 50 -2.11 -23.05 16.35
N PRO A 51 -2.45 -21.82 16.80
CA PRO A 51 -2.05 -21.36 18.12
C PRO A 51 -2.69 -22.21 19.23
N THR A 52 -1.96 -22.39 20.33
CA THR A 52 -2.50 -23.01 21.55
C THR A 52 -3.25 -21.95 22.35
N CYS A 53 -4.56 -22.11 22.53
CA CYS A 53 -5.41 -21.12 23.21
C CYS A 53 -5.32 -21.22 24.74
N GLY A 54 -5.48 -20.08 25.41
CA GLY A 54 -5.46 -19.99 26.88
C GLY A 54 -6.68 -20.61 27.56
N ALA A 55 -6.65 -20.69 28.89
CA ALA A 55 -7.80 -21.15 29.67
C ALA A 55 -9.01 -20.23 29.46
N GLY A 56 -10.14 -20.80 29.03
CA GLY A 56 -11.32 -20.01 28.69
C GLY A 56 -11.25 -19.37 27.30
N GLU A 57 -10.44 -19.88 26.38
CA GLU A 57 -10.46 -19.55 24.95
C GLU A 57 -10.74 -20.81 24.11
N LYS A 58 -11.37 -20.65 22.95
CA LYS A 58 -11.64 -21.72 21.99
C LYS A 58 -10.93 -21.43 20.68
N LEU A 59 -10.27 -22.45 20.13
CA LEU A 59 -9.68 -22.39 18.79
C LEU A 59 -10.77 -22.45 17.71
N VAL A 60 -10.77 -21.48 16.80
CA VAL A 60 -11.61 -21.44 15.61
C VAL A 60 -10.71 -21.41 14.38
N THR A 61 -10.95 -22.29 13.42
CA THR A 61 -10.18 -22.41 12.18
C THR A 61 -10.95 -21.79 11.02
N PHE A 62 -10.28 -20.96 10.22
CA PHE A 62 -10.86 -20.32 9.03
C PHE A 62 -10.07 -20.75 7.79
N SER A 63 -10.79 -21.20 6.76
CA SER A 63 -10.21 -21.54 5.46
C SER A 63 -10.47 -20.37 4.51
N SER A 64 -9.41 -19.69 4.05
CA SER A 64 -9.51 -18.68 3.00
C SER A 64 -8.95 -19.24 1.70
N SER A 65 -9.68 -19.02 0.59
CA SER A 65 -9.24 -19.43 -0.77
C SER A 65 -7.88 -18.85 -1.15
N ASP A 66 -7.50 -17.73 -0.52
CA ASP A 66 -6.33 -16.95 -0.89
C ASP A 66 -5.06 -17.36 -0.13
N THR A 67 -5.18 -18.18 0.93
CA THR A 67 -4.06 -18.49 1.84
C THR A 67 -3.61 -19.94 1.86
N CYS A 68 -4.31 -20.85 1.17
CA CYS A 68 -3.96 -22.28 1.03
C CYS A 68 -3.81 -23.07 2.34
N CYS A 69 -4.00 -22.44 3.50
CA CYS A 69 -3.80 -22.99 4.83
C CYS A 69 -4.93 -22.51 5.73
N ASP A 70 -5.41 -23.39 6.60
CA ASP A 70 -6.39 -23.02 7.63
C ASP A 70 -5.69 -22.23 8.73
N ILE A 71 -6.20 -21.02 8.99
CA ILE A 71 -5.65 -20.13 10.02
C ILE A 71 -6.50 -20.29 11.28
N GLY A 72 -5.84 -20.68 12.38
CA GLY A 72 -6.46 -20.82 13.69
C GLY A 72 -6.42 -19.51 14.49
N HIS A 73 -7.54 -19.11 15.09
CA HIS A 73 -7.64 -17.99 16.02
C HIS A 73 -8.26 -18.43 17.33
N CYS A 74 -7.72 -17.93 18.44
CA CYS A 74 -8.30 -18.11 19.76
C CYS A 74 -9.34 -17.02 20.01
N VAL A 75 -10.58 -17.45 20.30
CA VAL A 75 -11.66 -16.56 20.71
C VAL A 75 -11.99 -16.81 22.18
N PRO A 76 -12.37 -15.78 22.95
CA PRO A 76 -12.82 -15.97 24.32
C PRO A 76 -13.96 -17.00 24.38
N GLY A 77 -13.70 -18.05 25.13
CA GLY A 77 -14.66 -19.05 25.57
C GLY A 77 -15.62 -18.41 26.57
N MET A 78 -16.65 -17.78 26.03
CA MET A 78 -18.00 -17.77 26.58
C MET A 78 -18.15 -17.59 28.11
N GLU A 79 -17.87 -16.37 28.62
CA GLU A 79 -18.52 -15.85 29.84
C GLU A 79 -18.92 -14.35 29.78
N VAL A 80 -18.98 -13.72 28.60
CA VAL A 80 -19.59 -12.38 28.45
C VAL A 80 -20.62 -12.36 27.33
N LEU A 81 -21.82 -12.85 27.66
CA LEU A 81 -23.11 -12.30 27.24
C LEU A 81 -24.17 -12.97 28.13
N SER A 82 -24.18 -12.61 29.42
CA SER A 82 -25.32 -12.84 30.32
C SER A 82 -26.60 -12.08 29.91
N GLN A 83 -26.62 -11.51 28.69
CA GLN A 83 -27.79 -10.94 28.03
C GLN A 83 -28.23 -11.73 26.78
N CYS A 84 -27.80 -12.98 26.59
CA CYS A 84 -28.44 -13.90 25.66
C CYS A 84 -29.42 -14.80 26.42
N PRO A 85 -30.74 -14.49 26.45
CA PRO A 85 -31.70 -15.33 27.13
C PRO A 85 -31.92 -16.59 26.29
N LYS A 86 -31.29 -17.67 26.75
CA LYS A 86 -31.55 -19.07 26.42
C LYS A 86 -31.12 -19.55 25.02
N LYS A 87 -30.26 -20.56 25.11
CA LYS A 87 -30.00 -21.68 24.20
C LYS A 87 -30.89 -21.74 22.95
N THR A 88 -30.18 -21.93 21.82
CA THR A 88 -30.66 -22.34 20.49
C THR A 88 -31.37 -21.23 19.71
N SER A 89 -30.69 -20.76 18.65
CA SER A 89 -31.16 -19.81 17.63
C SER A 89 -31.07 -18.33 18.04
N CYS A 90 -30.23 -17.57 17.32
CA CYS A 90 -30.30 -16.11 17.23
C CYS A 90 -31.65 -15.72 16.61
N MET A 91 -32.73 -15.81 17.37
CA MET A 91 -34.05 -15.37 16.94
C MET A 91 -34.46 -14.13 17.71
N THR A 92 -34.49 -13.03 16.95
CA THR A 92 -35.31 -11.83 17.16
C THR A 92 -34.73 -10.73 18.04
N PHE A 93 -33.84 -9.91 17.47
CA PHE A 93 -33.77 -8.48 17.82
C PHE A 93 -34.14 -7.66 16.58
N ARG A 94 -35.44 -7.41 16.46
CA ARG A 94 -36.03 -6.58 15.39
C ARG A 94 -36.06 -5.13 15.88
N SER A 95 -34.92 -4.42 15.84
CA SER A 95 -34.83 -2.95 15.62
C SER A 95 -33.47 -2.29 15.92
N VAL A 96 -32.41 -2.99 16.36
CA VAL A 96 -31.08 -2.37 16.48
C VAL A 96 -30.07 -3.31 15.85
N ALA A 97 -29.37 -2.81 14.84
CA ALA A 97 -28.35 -3.54 14.12
C ALA A 97 -27.32 -4.10 15.12
N ALA A 98 -27.36 -5.41 15.36
CA ALA A 98 -26.60 -6.11 16.38
C ALA A 98 -25.13 -6.30 15.97
N TYR A 99 -24.43 -5.17 15.81
CA TYR A 99 -22.99 -5.12 15.66
C TYR A 99 -22.37 -4.85 17.02
N PHE A 100 -21.46 -5.72 17.46
CA PHE A 100 -20.58 -5.42 18.58
C PHE A 100 -19.13 -5.43 18.12
N SER A 101 -18.36 -4.47 18.63
CA SER A 101 -16.96 -4.25 18.32
C SER A 101 -16.13 -4.28 19.59
N ASP A 102 -14.93 -4.82 19.49
CA ASP A 102 -13.94 -4.81 20.56
C ASP A 102 -13.04 -3.57 20.38
N PRO A 103 -12.99 -2.64 21.35
CA PRO A 103 -12.12 -1.46 21.27
C PRO A 103 -10.63 -1.80 21.08
N SER A 104 -10.19 -2.99 21.52
CA SER A 104 -8.82 -3.46 21.34
C SER A 104 -8.53 -4.02 19.95
N LYS A 105 -9.58 -4.32 19.17
CA LYS A 105 -9.50 -4.84 17.79
C LYS A 105 -10.47 -4.06 16.88
N PRO A 106 -10.16 -2.78 16.59
CA PRO A 106 -11.09 -1.87 15.92
C PRO A 106 -11.49 -2.31 14.51
N CYS A 107 -10.68 -3.14 13.85
CA CYS A 107 -10.96 -3.67 12.51
C CYS A 107 -11.80 -4.95 12.47
N VAL A 108 -12.23 -5.46 13.61
CA VAL A 108 -13.06 -6.66 13.69
C VAL A 108 -14.36 -6.31 14.38
N SER A 109 -15.46 -6.55 13.67
CA SER A 109 -16.82 -6.44 14.21
C SER A 109 -17.53 -7.78 14.08
N TYR A 110 -18.54 -8.03 14.91
CA TYR A 110 -19.31 -9.26 14.85
C TYR A 110 -20.76 -8.94 14.51
N SER A 111 -21.34 -9.73 13.60
CA SER A 111 -22.71 -9.61 13.13
C SER A 111 -23.47 -10.91 13.40
N CYS A 112 -24.66 -10.78 13.97
CA CYS A 112 -25.57 -11.93 14.16
C CYS A 112 -26.33 -12.22 12.87
N GLN A 113 -26.04 -13.36 12.25
CA GLN A 113 -26.82 -13.90 11.14
C GLN A 113 -27.70 -15.07 11.61
N GLN A 114 -28.63 -15.49 10.76
CA GLN A 114 -29.56 -16.58 11.05
C GLN A 114 -28.84 -17.94 11.25
N THR A 115 -27.62 -18.06 10.73
CA THR A 115 -26.71 -19.21 10.88
C THR A 115 -25.79 -19.11 12.11
N GLY A 116 -25.75 -17.97 12.81
CA GLY A 116 -24.89 -17.75 13.98
C GLY A 116 -24.12 -16.44 13.94
N LEU A 117 -23.07 -16.36 14.76
CA LEU A 117 -22.20 -15.19 14.85
C LEU A 117 -21.17 -15.20 13.72
N VAL A 118 -21.08 -14.10 12.96
CA VAL A 118 -20.12 -13.94 11.85
C VAL A 118 -19.18 -12.77 12.16
N ALA A 119 -17.88 -13.01 12.09
CA ALA A 119 -16.87 -11.96 12.17
C ALA A 119 -16.76 -11.22 10.82
N VAL A 120 -16.84 -9.90 10.87
CA VAL A 120 -16.68 -8.99 9.74
C VAL A 120 -15.38 -8.22 9.97
N VAL A 121 -14.37 -8.51 9.16
CA VAL A 121 -13.08 -7.83 9.17
C VAL A 121 -13.11 -6.71 8.15
N GLN A 122 -12.84 -5.49 8.59
CA GLN A 122 -12.67 -4.35 7.70
C GLN A 122 -11.25 -4.39 7.11
N ASP A 123 -11.16 -4.50 5.79
CA ASP A 123 -9.89 -4.48 5.08
C ASP A 123 -9.42 -3.04 4.86
N CYS A 124 -8.15 -2.76 5.17
CA CYS A 124 -7.58 -1.43 5.09
C CYS A 124 -6.49 -1.36 4.01
N PRO A 125 -6.33 -0.21 3.32
CA PRO A 125 -5.23 -0.01 2.40
C PRO A 125 -3.87 -0.19 3.09
N LYS A 126 -3.01 -1.07 2.58
CA LYS A 126 -1.65 -1.24 3.09
C LYS A 126 -0.78 -0.05 2.67
N GLN A 127 -0.31 0.74 3.63
CA GLN A 127 0.55 1.90 3.41
C GLN A 127 1.79 1.81 4.31
N THR A 128 3.00 1.91 3.74
CA THR A 128 4.28 1.80 4.48
C THR A 128 4.93 3.15 4.79
N TRP A 129 4.35 4.25 4.31
CA TRP A 129 4.99 5.57 4.30
C TRP A 129 4.32 6.63 5.21
N CYS A 130 3.19 6.31 5.84
CA CYS A 130 2.44 7.26 6.69
C CYS A 130 2.82 7.11 8.18
N SER A 131 3.52 8.11 8.72
CA SER A 131 3.86 8.20 10.15
C SER A 131 2.60 8.35 11.01
N GLU A 132 2.65 7.91 12.26
CA GLU A 132 1.49 7.91 13.17
C GLU A 132 0.87 9.30 13.36
N GLU A 133 1.71 10.33 13.34
CA GLU A 133 1.33 11.75 13.49
C GLU A 133 0.44 12.26 12.35
N ASP A 134 0.60 11.70 11.15
CA ASP A 134 -0.09 12.12 9.94
C ASP A 134 -1.34 11.27 9.63
N ARG A 135 -1.70 10.33 10.52
CA ARG A 135 -2.84 9.41 10.35
C ARG A 135 -4.16 10.06 10.76
N VAL A 136 -5.11 10.08 9.83
CA VAL A 136 -6.51 10.42 10.06
C VAL A 136 -7.31 9.12 10.05
N TYR A 137 -7.67 8.66 11.24
CA TYR A 137 -8.45 7.44 11.44
C TYR A 137 -9.93 7.63 11.09
N ASP A 138 -10.57 6.57 10.64
CA ASP A 138 -12.02 6.49 10.51
C ASP A 138 -12.72 6.59 11.88
N SER A 139 -14.05 6.65 11.88
CA SER A 139 -14.86 6.74 13.09
C SER A 139 -14.64 5.58 14.06
N ASN A 140 -14.29 4.40 13.53
CA ASN A 140 -14.12 3.16 14.27
C ASN A 140 -12.67 2.94 14.72
N LYS A 141 -11.76 3.88 14.38
CA LYS A 141 -10.32 3.79 14.60
C LYS A 141 -9.68 2.55 13.98
N CYS A 142 -10.30 1.95 12.97
CA CYS A 142 -9.77 0.78 12.28
C CYS A 142 -8.80 1.20 11.18
N CYS A 143 -9.33 1.80 10.12
CA CYS A 143 -8.52 2.23 9.01
C CYS A 143 -8.06 3.67 9.23
N TYR A 144 -6.89 3.99 8.73
CA TYR A 144 -6.44 5.36 8.61
C TYR A 144 -6.28 5.74 7.15
N THR A 145 -6.43 7.03 6.92
CA THR A 145 -5.97 7.70 5.72
C THR A 145 -4.83 8.62 6.13
N CYS A 146 -3.86 8.84 5.24
CA CYS A 146 -2.85 9.84 5.52
C CYS A 146 -3.44 11.23 5.23
N LYS A 147 -3.14 12.21 6.10
CA LYS A 147 -3.47 13.60 5.84
C LYS A 147 -2.91 14.00 4.46
N PRO A 148 -3.73 14.52 3.52
CA PRO A 148 -3.23 14.93 2.21
C PRO A 148 -2.32 16.14 2.44
N SER A 149 -1.01 15.92 2.47
CA SER A 149 -0.04 16.98 2.66
C SER A 149 1.03 16.90 1.60
N CYS A 150 0.65 17.27 0.37
CA CYS A 150 1.64 17.79 -0.54
C CYS A 150 2.28 19.00 0.14
N ARG A 151 3.52 18.84 0.63
CA ARG A 151 4.21 19.81 1.48
C ARG A 151 5.64 20.02 1.04
N SER A 152 6.20 21.18 1.37
CA SER A 152 7.61 21.44 1.17
C SER A 152 8.46 20.75 2.25
N SER A 153 9.62 20.27 1.86
CA SER A 153 10.61 19.63 2.73
C SER A 153 12.01 20.02 2.28
N LEU A 154 12.88 20.38 3.22
CA LEU A 154 14.26 20.77 2.93
C LEU A 154 15.15 19.54 2.74
N LEU A 155 16.02 19.58 1.73
CA LEU A 155 17.11 18.63 1.54
C LEU A 155 18.42 19.36 1.26
N ASN A 156 19.53 18.75 1.66
CA ASN A 156 20.86 19.25 1.34
C ASN A 156 21.30 18.76 -0.04
N VAL A 157 21.55 19.71 -0.94
CA VAL A 157 22.09 19.43 -2.28
C VAL A 157 23.40 20.17 -2.49
N ILE A 158 24.28 19.62 -3.33
CA ILE A 158 25.50 20.29 -3.77
C ILE A 158 25.21 20.89 -5.13
N VAL A 159 25.06 22.21 -5.18
CA VAL A 159 24.96 22.95 -6.44
C VAL A 159 26.32 22.92 -7.11
N LYS A 160 26.36 22.56 -8.39
CA LYS A 160 27.55 22.60 -9.24
C LYS A 160 27.22 23.41 -10.49
N TYR A 161 27.92 24.52 -10.71
CA TYR A 161 27.71 25.40 -11.85
C TYR A 161 29.02 26.04 -12.27
N ASN A 162 29.36 25.96 -13.56
CA ASN A 162 30.62 26.47 -14.13
C ASN A 162 31.89 26.05 -13.35
N GLY A 163 31.92 24.81 -12.83
CA GLY A 163 33.05 24.30 -12.05
C GLY A 163 33.07 24.73 -10.57
N CYS A 164 32.26 25.71 -10.18
CA CYS A 164 32.09 26.16 -8.80
C CYS A 164 31.02 25.31 -8.07
N LYS A 165 31.14 25.17 -6.75
CA LYS A 165 30.26 24.31 -5.95
C LYS A 165 29.88 24.91 -4.61
N LYS A 166 28.70 24.55 -4.10
CA LYS A 166 28.29 24.84 -2.72
C LYS A 166 27.20 23.89 -2.23
N LYS A 167 27.25 23.51 -0.96
CA LYS A 167 26.19 22.76 -0.30
C LYS A 167 25.10 23.72 0.19
N VAL A 168 23.85 23.48 -0.19
CA VAL A 168 22.70 24.35 0.08
C VAL A 168 21.50 23.51 0.47
N ALA A 169 20.73 23.96 1.45
CA ALA A 169 19.43 23.38 1.77
C ALA A 169 18.37 23.93 0.80
N MET A 170 17.87 23.08 -0.11
CA MET A 170 16.80 23.42 -1.05
C MET A 170 15.49 22.75 -0.66
N ALA A 171 14.36 23.41 -0.92
CA ALA A 171 13.05 22.85 -0.69
C ALA A 171 12.59 21.99 -1.89
N ARG A 172 12.04 20.81 -1.60
CA ARG A 172 11.32 19.95 -2.56
C ARG A 172 9.90 19.72 -2.09
N CYS A 173 9.01 19.37 -3.01
CA CYS A 173 7.67 18.89 -2.66
C CYS A 173 7.68 17.39 -2.42
N LEU A 174 7.06 16.95 -1.33
CA LEU A 174 6.75 15.56 -1.08
C LEU A 174 5.31 15.44 -0.57
N GLY A 175 4.65 14.35 -0.95
CA GLY A 175 3.33 14.01 -0.49
C GLY A 175 2.54 13.26 -1.55
N GLU A 176 1.47 12.61 -1.12
CA GLU A 176 0.52 11.98 -2.03
C GLU A 176 -0.71 12.86 -2.21
N CYS A 177 -1.21 12.91 -3.44
CA CYS A 177 -2.44 13.61 -3.77
C CYS A 177 -3.60 12.62 -3.89
N LYS A 178 -4.79 13.08 -3.52
CA LYS A 178 -6.00 12.25 -3.53
C LYS A 178 -6.27 11.73 -4.95
N ARG A 179 -6.37 10.41 -5.11
CA ARG A 179 -6.81 9.79 -6.36
C ARG A 179 -8.33 9.63 -6.32
N THR A 180 -9.04 10.33 -7.19
CA THR A 180 -10.49 10.26 -7.33
C THR A 180 -10.86 9.95 -8.78
N TYR A 181 -11.91 9.19 -8.99
CA TYR A 181 -12.58 9.12 -10.29
C TYR A 181 -13.65 10.22 -10.34
N ARG A 182 -13.71 10.96 -11.44
CA ARG A 182 -14.76 11.95 -11.71
C ARG A 182 -15.64 11.40 -12.83
N TYR A 183 -16.95 11.32 -12.61
CA TYR A 183 -17.87 11.04 -13.70
C TYR A 183 -18.02 12.30 -14.55
N ASN A 184 -17.56 12.26 -15.79
CA ASN A 184 -17.70 13.36 -16.73
C ASN A 184 -19.07 13.27 -17.43
N TYR A 185 -19.93 14.26 -17.17
CA TYR A 185 -21.29 14.33 -17.73
C TYR A 185 -21.35 14.79 -19.19
N GLU A 186 -20.25 15.30 -19.75
CA GLU A 186 -20.16 15.70 -21.16
C GLU A 186 -19.87 14.51 -22.07
N ILE A 187 -19.05 13.56 -21.60
CA ILE A 187 -18.68 12.34 -22.36
C ILE A 187 -19.28 11.05 -21.77
N PHE A 188 -20.02 11.14 -20.67
CA PHE A 188 -20.65 10.01 -19.96
C PHE A 188 -19.66 8.89 -19.58
N GLN A 189 -18.45 9.25 -19.14
CA GLN A 189 -17.38 8.31 -18.75
C GLN A 189 -16.77 8.65 -17.40
N LEU A 190 -16.18 7.65 -16.75
CA LEU A 190 -15.36 7.83 -15.55
C LEU A 190 -13.95 8.28 -15.96
N GLU A 191 -13.56 9.47 -15.54
CA GLU A 191 -12.21 10.02 -15.67
C GLU A 191 -11.41 9.76 -14.40
N ASN A 192 -10.16 9.33 -14.55
CA ASN A 192 -9.25 9.24 -13.43
C ASN A 192 -8.65 10.63 -13.15
N SER A 193 -8.44 11.00 -11.88
CA SER A 193 -7.66 12.19 -11.53
C SER A 193 -6.15 11.93 -11.62
N CYS A 194 -5.40 12.82 -12.26
CA CYS A 194 -3.93 12.76 -12.35
C CYS A 194 -3.27 13.76 -11.38
N LEU A 195 -3.65 13.76 -10.10
CA LEU A 195 -3.09 14.72 -9.16
C LEU A 195 -1.63 14.38 -8.82
N CYS A 196 -0.71 15.31 -9.08
CA CYS A 196 0.69 15.22 -8.70
C CYS A 196 1.05 16.31 -7.69
N CYS A 197 1.86 15.96 -6.69
CA CYS A 197 2.38 16.93 -5.73
C CYS A 197 3.53 17.73 -6.35
N GLN A 198 3.33 19.03 -6.54
CA GLN A 198 4.29 19.88 -7.27
C GLN A 198 4.48 21.25 -6.61
N PRO A 199 5.59 21.96 -6.93
CA PRO A 199 5.79 23.33 -6.51
C PRO A 199 4.66 24.23 -7.02
N GLU A 200 4.03 24.95 -6.10
CA GLU A 200 2.99 25.92 -6.41
C GLU A 200 3.58 27.33 -6.45
N ASN A 201 4.27 27.71 -5.37
CA ASN A 201 4.94 29.01 -5.26
C ASN A 201 6.45 28.84 -5.05
N TYR A 202 7.19 29.86 -5.50
CA TYR A 202 8.63 29.94 -5.36
C TYR A 202 9.10 31.38 -5.28
N GLU A 203 10.26 31.57 -4.66
CA GLU A 203 10.99 32.83 -4.63
C GLU A 203 12.39 32.66 -5.24
N TYR A 204 13.03 33.77 -5.61
CA TYR A 204 14.43 33.73 -6.04
C TYR A 204 15.35 33.95 -4.84
N ARG A 205 16.35 33.09 -4.71
CA ARG A 205 17.45 33.24 -3.74
C ARG A 205 18.78 33.27 -4.46
N GLU A 206 19.69 34.09 -3.95
CA GLU A 206 21.06 34.22 -4.45
C GLU A 206 22.06 33.68 -3.43
N LEU A 207 23.11 33.04 -3.92
CA LEU A 207 24.20 32.50 -3.11
C LEU A 207 25.52 32.55 -3.87
N MET A 208 26.62 32.69 -3.13
CA MET A 208 27.97 32.67 -3.69
C MET A 208 28.52 31.25 -3.70
N LEU A 209 28.82 30.71 -4.88
CA LEU A 209 29.48 29.41 -5.09
C LEU A 209 31.00 29.54 -4.92
N GLU A 210 31.63 28.50 -4.41
CA GLU A 210 33.09 28.43 -4.25
C GLU A 210 33.73 27.81 -5.49
N CYS A 211 34.63 28.53 -6.14
CA CYS A 211 35.32 28.11 -7.34
C CYS A 211 36.72 27.53 -7.01
N PRO A 212 37.31 26.69 -7.88
CA PRO A 212 38.62 26.08 -7.63
C PRO A 212 39.78 27.07 -7.49
N ASP A 213 39.66 28.25 -8.10
CA ASP A 213 40.61 29.36 -8.03
C ASP A 213 40.47 30.21 -6.75
N GLY A 214 39.56 29.84 -5.85
CA GLY A 214 39.26 30.58 -4.62
C GLY A 214 38.32 31.78 -4.83
N SER A 215 37.91 32.06 -6.07
CA SER A 215 36.92 33.10 -6.34
C SER A 215 35.51 32.67 -5.90
N LEU A 216 34.63 33.66 -5.75
CA LEU A 216 33.22 33.46 -5.43
C LEU A 216 32.34 33.87 -6.62
N ALA A 217 31.51 32.96 -7.10
CA ALA A 217 30.59 33.22 -8.22
C ALA A 217 29.13 33.33 -7.74
N PRO A 218 28.39 34.41 -8.06
CA PRO A 218 26.99 34.51 -7.70
C PRO A 218 26.13 33.51 -8.48
N TYR A 219 25.18 32.88 -7.80
CA TYR A 219 24.24 31.95 -8.38
C TYR A 219 22.83 32.20 -7.84
N ARG A 220 21.87 32.34 -8.75
CA ARG A 220 20.46 32.57 -8.43
C ARG A 220 19.64 31.33 -8.74
N TYR A 221 18.79 30.90 -7.80
CA TYR A 221 17.92 29.74 -7.97
C TYR A 221 16.50 29.99 -7.47
N ARG A 222 15.56 29.17 -7.93
CA ARG A 222 14.15 29.19 -7.46
C ARG A 222 14.03 28.31 -6.23
N HIS A 223 13.70 28.90 -5.10
CA HIS A 223 13.44 28.20 -3.84
C HIS A 223 11.93 27.99 -3.69
N VAL A 224 11.49 26.74 -3.56
CA VAL A 224 10.07 26.40 -3.40
C VAL A 224 9.57 26.87 -2.04
N THR A 225 8.46 27.60 -2.02
CA THR A 225 7.85 28.14 -0.78
C THR A 225 6.56 27.40 -0.41
N SER A 226 5.77 26.96 -1.39
CA SER A 226 4.60 26.10 -1.17
C SER A 226 4.49 25.00 -2.21
N CYS A 227 3.77 23.94 -1.85
CA CYS A 227 3.49 22.79 -2.70
C CYS A 227 1.98 22.53 -2.71
N SER A 228 1.44 22.14 -3.86
CA SER A 228 0.03 21.79 -3.98
C SER A 228 -0.18 20.62 -4.94
N CYS A 229 -1.38 20.03 -4.87
CA CYS A 229 -1.79 18.95 -5.74
C CYS A 229 -2.38 19.52 -7.03
N VAL A 230 -1.70 19.27 -8.16
CA VAL A 230 -2.07 19.80 -9.47
C VAL A 230 -2.53 18.66 -10.37
N ASP A 231 -3.65 18.84 -11.07
CA ASP A 231 -4.17 17.88 -12.04
C ASP A 231 -3.50 18.04 -13.41
N HIS A 232 -2.85 16.98 -13.89
CA HIS A 232 -2.16 16.97 -15.18
C HIS A 232 -2.93 16.21 -16.28
N CYS A 233 -4.09 15.64 -15.99
CA CYS A 233 -4.90 14.96 -17.00
C CYS A 233 -5.40 15.94 -18.09
N GLN A 234 -5.52 17.24 -17.78
CA GLN A 234 -6.08 18.25 -18.67
C GLN A 234 -5.10 18.73 -19.78
N GLY A 235 -3.82 18.38 -19.70
CA GLY A 235 -2.78 18.81 -20.66
C GLY A 235 -2.68 17.97 -21.95
N ALA A 236 -3.39 16.85 -22.04
CA ALA A 236 -3.35 15.97 -23.22
C ALA A 236 -4.34 16.38 -24.33
N ALA A 237 -5.38 17.17 -24.00
CA ALA A 237 -6.41 17.55 -24.97
C ALA A 237 -6.03 18.76 -25.85
N THR A 238 -5.11 19.62 -25.41
CA THR A 238 -4.81 20.90 -26.09
C THR A 238 -3.69 20.84 -27.12
N GLN A 239 -2.97 19.72 -27.25
CA GLN A 239 -1.91 19.58 -28.29
C GLN A 239 -2.42 19.00 -29.62
N ALA A 240 -3.69 18.58 -29.71
CA ALA A 240 -4.29 18.10 -30.95
C ALA A 240 -4.96 19.22 -31.79
N ALA A 241 -5.12 20.43 -31.25
CA ALA A 241 -5.91 21.50 -31.89
C ALA A 241 -5.08 22.59 -32.61
N THR A 242 -3.75 22.45 -32.74
CA THR A 242 -2.90 23.45 -33.41
C THR A 242 -2.11 22.91 -34.61
N LYS A 243 -2.50 21.73 -35.12
CA LYS A 243 -2.05 21.22 -36.43
C LYS A 243 -3.25 20.71 -37.23
N SER A 244 -4.04 21.64 -37.76
CA SER A 244 -4.89 21.44 -38.93
C SER A 244 -4.90 22.72 -39.75
#